data_AF-A0A0W8H3C0-F1
#
_entry.id   AF-A0A0W8H3C0-F1
#
_cell.length_a   1.000
_cell.length_b   1.000
_cell.length_c   1.000
_cell.angle_alpha   90.00
_cell.angle_beta   90.00
_cell.angle_gamma   90.00
#
_symmetry.space_group_name_H-M   'P 1'
#
loop_
_entity.id
_entity.type
_entity.pdbx_description
1 polymer ?
#
loop_
_entity_poly.entity_id
_entity_poly.type
_entity_poly.pdbx_seq_one_letter_code
_entity_poly.pdbx_strand_id
1 'polypeptide(L)'
;MSIEQLKELFGNQEAILELVQLEGGELALRNAGSESAPLVTIQFNEELKALLGDQTTVVAQQMVQAALYGLLEKQVGEWQAEVVDEKPQFFS
;
A
#
# COMPACT_ATOMS: atom_id res chain seq x y z
N MET A 1 -12.66 4.05 0.82
CA MET A 1 -11.95 4.73 -0.28
C MET A 1 -12.11 3.89 -1.52
N SER A 2 -12.44 4.50 -2.66
CA SER A 2 -12.59 3.77 -3.92
C SER A 2 -11.24 3.59 -4.64
N ILE A 3 -11.17 2.66 -5.59
CA ILE A 3 -9.98 2.40 -6.42
C ILE A 3 -9.55 3.65 -7.18
N GLU A 4 -10.53 4.45 -7.59
CA GLU A 4 -10.34 5.69 -8.34
C GLU A 4 -9.55 6.71 -7.50
N GLN A 5 -9.86 6.83 -6.21
CA GLN A 5 -9.13 7.72 -5.29
C GLN A 5 -7.70 7.23 -5.05
N LEU A 6 -7.48 5.92 -5.03
CA LEU A 6 -6.13 5.34 -4.94
C LEU A 6 -5.34 5.57 -6.23
N LYS A 7 -5.98 5.44 -7.39
CA LYS A 7 -5.37 5.77 -8.69
C LYS A 7 -5.01 7.25 -8.79
N GLU A 8 -5.82 8.14 -8.23
CA GLU A 8 -5.50 9.57 -8.15
C GLU A 8 -4.32 9.84 -7.20
N LEU A 9 -4.25 9.13 -6.07
CA LEU A 9 -3.18 9.25 -5.08
C LEU A 9 -1.81 8.78 -5.60
N PHE A 10 -1.79 7.65 -6.32
CA PHE A 10 -0.57 7.15 -6.92
C PHE A 10 -0.24 7.90 -8.22
N GLY A 11 -1.23 8.46 -8.90
CA GLY A 11 -1.06 9.05 -10.22
C GLY A 11 -1.48 8.06 -11.31
N ASN A 12 -1.90 8.61 -12.45
CA ASN A 12 -2.53 7.86 -13.54
C ASN A 12 -1.66 6.68 -13.98
N GLN A 13 -2.20 5.45 -13.95
CA GLN A 13 -1.76 4.10 -14.41
C GLN A 13 -0.26 3.69 -14.48
N GLU A 14 0.70 4.61 -14.50
CA GLU A 14 2.15 4.43 -14.60
C GLU A 14 2.89 5.09 -13.42
N ALA A 15 2.20 5.22 -12.28
CA ALA A 15 2.79 5.72 -11.05
C ALA A 15 3.89 4.80 -10.53
N ILE A 16 5.15 5.14 -10.83
CA ILE A 16 6.29 4.48 -10.21
C ILE A 16 6.44 5.04 -8.81
N LEU A 17 6.31 4.19 -7.80
CA LEU A 17 6.60 4.55 -6.41
C LEU A 17 8.06 4.25 -6.10
N GLU A 18 8.69 5.15 -5.37
CA GLU A 18 10.03 4.96 -4.83
C GLU A 18 10.01 5.06 -3.31
N LEU A 19 10.86 4.24 -2.68
CA LEU A 19 11.14 4.30 -1.25
C LEU A 19 12.54 4.89 -1.08
N VAL A 20 12.62 6.10 -0.54
CA VAL A 20 13.87 6.84 -0.35
C VAL A 20 14.15 7.07 1.12
N GLN A 21 15.42 7.13 1.51
CA GLN A 21 15.80 7.55 2.86
C GLN A 21 15.97 9.07 2.90
N LEU A 22 15.30 9.72 3.85
CA LEU A 22 15.41 11.15 4.11
C LEU A 22 16.66 11.44 4.96
N GLU A 23 17.05 12.71 5.04
CA GLU A 23 18.20 13.17 5.85
C GLU A 23 18.05 12.83 7.35
N GLY A 24 16.82 12.78 7.86
CA GLY A 24 16.50 12.37 9.24
C GLY A 24 16.59 10.85 9.48
N GLY A 25 16.90 10.08 8.44
CA GLY A 25 16.97 8.62 8.49
C GLY A 25 15.60 7.92 8.43
N GLU A 26 14.49 8.66 8.31
CA GLU A 26 13.20 8.08 7.98
C GLU A 26 13.17 7.57 6.53
N LEU A 27 12.34 6.56 6.28
CA LEU A 27 12.06 6.10 4.93
C LEU A 27 10.77 6.74 4.45
N ALA A 28 10.76 7.26 3.22
CA ALA A 28 9.63 7.95 2.62
C ALA A 28 9.19 7.23 1.35
N LEU A 29 7.90 6.89 1.27
CA LEU A 29 7.26 6.42 0.05
C LEU A 29 6.71 7.63 -0.71
N ARG A 30 7.09 7.79 -1.98
CA ARG A 30 6.62 8.90 -2.83
C ARG A 30 6.53 8.49 -4.29
N ASN A 31 5.86 9.31 -5.08
CA ASN A 31 5.86 9.20 -6.53
C ASN A 31 7.27 9.54 -7.06
N ALA A 32 7.83 8.68 -7.90
CA ALA A 32 9.15 8.86 -8.48
C ALA A 32 9.22 10.16 -9.27
N GLY A 33 10.28 10.94 -9.04
CA GLY A 33 10.47 12.25 -9.69
C GLY A 33 9.51 13.35 -9.23
N SER A 34 8.72 13.11 -8.17
CA SER A 34 7.85 14.13 -7.60
C SER A 34 8.54 14.91 -6.48
N GLU A 35 8.42 16.24 -6.54
CA GLU A 35 8.81 17.17 -5.46
C GLU A 35 7.71 17.35 -4.40
N SER A 36 6.64 16.55 -4.49
CA SER A 36 5.52 16.61 -3.55
C SER A 36 5.89 16.00 -2.20
N ALA A 37 5.11 16.32 -1.17
CA ALA A 37 5.25 15.70 0.13
C ALA A 37 5.15 14.16 0.03
N PRO A 38 5.92 13.39 0.84
CA PRO A 38 5.80 11.95 0.89
C PRO A 38 4.37 11.48 1.14
N LEU A 39 3.98 10.38 0.51
CA LEU A 39 2.69 9.73 0.75
C LEU A 39 2.65 9.11 2.15
N VAL A 40 3.78 8.53 2.57
CA VAL A 40 3.97 7.88 3.87
C VAL A 40 5.43 8.07 4.30
N THR A 41 5.66 8.30 5.58
CA THR A 41 6.96 8.16 6.22
C THR A 41 6.95 6.98 7.20
N ILE A 42 8.03 6.20 7.21
CA ILE A 42 8.25 5.04 8.06
C ILE A 42 9.48 5.33 8.91
N GLN A 43 9.29 5.33 10.23
CA GLN A 43 10.35 5.58 11.18
C GLN A 43 10.50 4.38 12.11
N PHE A 44 11.66 3.74 12.04
CA PHE A 44 12.09 2.76 13.03
C PHE A 44 12.79 3.50 14.17
N ASN A 45 12.61 3.03 15.40
CA ASN A 45 13.42 3.52 16.50
C ASN A 45 14.88 3.00 16.37
N GLU A 46 15.80 3.63 17.08
CA GLU A 46 17.24 3.30 16.96
C GLU A 46 17.56 1.85 17.38
N GLU A 47 16.86 1.32 18.38
CA GLU A 47 17.03 -0.07 18.83
C GLU A 47 16.68 -1.07 17.73
N LEU A 48 15.57 -0.84 17.02
CA LEU A 48 15.11 -1.71 15.95
C LEU A 48 15.97 -1.53 14.69
N LYS A 49 16.42 -0.31 14.38
CA LYS A 49 17.40 -0.09 13.31
C LYS A 49 18.71 -0.84 13.58
N ALA A 50 19.21 -0.81 14.80
CA ALA A 50 20.42 -1.55 15.17
C ALA A 50 20.23 -3.07 15.03
N LEU A 51 19.03 -3.58 15.35
CA LEU A 51 18.69 -4.99 15.18
C LEU A 51 18.55 -5.41 13.71
N LEU A 52 17.89 -4.57 12.90
CA LEU A 52 17.64 -4.85 11.48
C LEU A 52 18.87 -4.58 10.60
N GLY A 53 19.74 -3.65 11.00
CA GLY A 53 20.91 -3.24 10.23
C GLY A 53 20.55 -2.88 8.80
N ASP A 54 21.30 -3.46 7.85
CA ASP A 54 21.12 -3.26 6.41
C ASP A 54 19.74 -3.72 5.89
N GLN A 55 19.01 -4.54 6.65
CA GLN A 55 17.69 -5.05 6.27
C GLN A 55 16.57 -4.04 6.53
N THR A 56 16.83 -2.92 7.21
CA THR A 56 15.82 -1.91 7.57
C THR A 56 15.01 -1.45 6.35
N THR A 57 15.68 -1.17 5.23
CA THR A 57 15.03 -0.74 3.98
C THR A 57 14.19 -1.85 3.35
N VAL A 58 14.69 -3.10 3.38
CA VAL A 58 13.97 -4.26 2.84
C VAL A 58 12.70 -4.51 3.63
N VAL A 59 12.75 -4.41 4.95
CA VAL A 59 11.59 -4.56 5.83
C VAL A 59 10.54 -3.50 5.51
N ALA A 60 10.94 -2.23 5.37
CA ALA A 60 10.02 -1.17 4.98
C ALA A 60 9.38 -1.42 3.62
N GLN A 61 10.16 -1.88 2.62
CA GLN A 61 9.63 -2.25 1.32
C GLN A 61 8.59 -3.37 1.42
N GLN A 62 8.86 -4.40 2.21
CA GLN A 62 7.91 -5.50 2.45
C GLN A 62 6.64 -5.04 3.16
N MET A 63 6.74 -4.11 4.14
CA MET A 63 5.59 -3.51 4.80
C MET A 63 4.68 -2.78 3.80
N VAL A 64 5.27 -1.99 2.89
CA VAL A 64 4.52 -1.30 1.84
C VAL A 64 3.87 -2.30 0.90
N GLN A 65 4.61 -3.31 0.43
CA GLN A 65 4.05 -4.35 -0.45
C GLN A 65 2.89 -5.08 0.22
N ALA A 66 3.02 -5.51 1.48
CA ALA A 66 1.97 -6.17 2.22
C ALA A 66 0.72 -5.29 2.38
N ALA A 67 0.90 -3.99 2.65
CA ALA A 67 -0.21 -3.04 2.72
C ALA A 67 -0.94 -2.89 1.38
N LEU A 68 -0.20 -2.81 0.27
CA LEU A 68 -0.77 -2.76 -1.08
C LEU A 68 -1.52 -4.05 -1.44
N TYR A 69 -0.95 -5.22 -1.12
CA TYR A 69 -1.62 -6.51 -1.34
C TYR A 69 -2.91 -6.62 -0.53
N GLY A 70 -2.88 -6.28 0.77
CA GLY A 70 -4.09 -6.33 1.61
C GLY A 70 -5.20 -5.40 1.13
N LEU A 71 -4.84 -4.25 0.54
CA LEU A 71 -5.81 -3.34 -0.08
C LEU A 71 -6.45 -3.95 -1.34
N LEU A 72 -5.66 -4.63 -2.19
CA LEU A 72 -6.16 -5.31 -3.39
C LEU A 72 -7.05 -6.51 -3.03
N GLU A 73 -6.65 -7.32 -2.04
CA GLU A 73 -7.42 -8.48 -1.58
C GLU A 73 -8.80 -8.08 -1.04
N LYS A 74 -8.87 -7.00 -0.25
CA LYS A 74 -10.13 -6.47 0.27
C LYS A 74 -11.14 -6.17 -0.86
N GLN A 75 -10.65 -5.65 -1.98
CA GLN A 75 -11.51 -5.30 -3.12
C GLN A 75 -11.97 -6.52 -3.90
N VAL A 76 -11.12 -7.55 -4.06
CA VAL A 76 -11.53 -8.83 -4.65
C VAL A 76 -12.60 -9.53 -3.80
N GLY A 77 -12.45 -9.49 -2.47
CA GLY A 77 -13.45 -10.02 -1.54
C GLY A 77 -14.79 -9.29 -1.63
N GLU A 78 -14.79 -7.96 -1.79
CA GLU A 78 -16.01 -7.17 -1.99
C GLU A 78 -16.71 -7.49 -3.33
N TRP A 79 -15.97 -7.81 -4.39
CA TRP A 79 -16.54 -8.20 -5.69
C TRP A 79 -17.15 -9.61 -5.71
N GLN A 80 -16.63 -10.53 -4.88
CA GLN A 80 -17.17 -11.89 -4.75
C GLN A 80 -18.32 -11.99 -3.73
N ALA A 81 -18.54 -10.95 -2.93
CA ALA A 81 -19.57 -10.89 -1.89
C ALA A 81 -20.87 -10.22 -2.33
N GLU A 82 -21.00 -9.82 -3.60
CA GLU A 82 -22.31 -9.47 -4.19
C GLU A 82 -23.10 -10.77 -4.43
N VAL A 83 -23.63 -11.32 -3.33
CA VAL A 83 -24.52 -12.48 -3.35
C VAL A 83 -25.77 -12.06 -4.10
N VAL A 84 -25.96 -12.61 -5.30
CA VAL A 84 -27.21 -12.46 -6.05
C VAL A 84 -28.32 -13.05 -5.20
N ASP A 85 -29.18 -12.20 -4.64
CA ASP A 85 -30.44 -12.59 -3.96
C ASP A 85 -31.46 -13.07 -5.01
N GLU A 86 -31.10 -14.12 -5.76
CA GLU A 86 -32.02 -14.78 -6.67
C GLU A 86 -32.91 -15.71 -5.85
N LYS A 87 -34.17 -15.30 -5.66
CA LYS A 87 -35.21 -16.16 -5.09
C LYS A 87 -35.25 -17.47 -5.87
N PRO A 88 -35.13 -18.64 -5.21
CA PRO A 88 -35.16 -19.92 -5.91
C PRO A 88 -36.47 -20.07 -6.67
N GLN A 89 -36.37 -20.33 -7.99
CA GLN A 89 -37.54 -20.46 -8.87
C GLN A 89 -38.40 -21.70 -8.61
N PHE A 90 -37.91 -22.65 -7.80
CA PHE A 90 -38.66 -23.83 -7.42
C PHE A 90 -38.59 -24.05 -5.92
N PHE A 91 -39.75 -23.95 -5.26
CA PHE A 91 -39.94 -24.47 -3.90
C PHE A 91 -40.02 -26.00 -3.99
N SER A 92 -39.12 -26.69 -3.29
CA SER A 92 -39.26 -28.13 -2.99
C SER A 92 -40.09 -28.30 -1.73
#